data_AF-A0A7K2MVG9-F1
#
_entry.id   AF-A0A7K2MVG9-F1
#
_cell.length_a   1.000
_cell.length_b   1.000
_cell.length_c   1.000
_cell.angle_alpha   90.00
_cell.angle_beta   90.00
_cell.angle_gamma   90.00
#
_symmetry.space_group_name_H-M   'P 1'
#
loop_
_entity.id
_entity.type
_entity.pdbx_description
1 polymer ?
#
loop_
_entity_poly.entity_id
_entity_poly.type
_entity_poly.pdbx_seq_one_letter_code
_entity_poly.pdbx_strand_id
1 'polypeptide(L)'
;MTTAHDLTIVSLEVPSDYPVERGDLSLALAGAELIDLLEAGTVALDGPLVRPVSPTRSGDALLDTAAGMIAEEPPESVEDWLWRRGHGLAAQYLAAAGADDGGRRRSRWNVRRTADRPVPADASARRR
;
A
#
# COMPACT_ATOMS: atom_id res chain seq x y z
N MET A 1 -3.24 7.60 10.78
CA MET A 1 -2.23 6.99 9.90
C MET A 1 -2.74 5.59 9.66
N THR A 2 -2.94 5.21 8.40
CA THR A 2 -3.56 3.93 8.00
C THR A 2 -2.48 3.03 7.44
N THR A 3 -2.64 1.72 7.60
CA THR A 3 -1.70 0.73 7.07
C THR A 3 -1.54 0.89 5.57
N ALA A 4 -2.62 1.23 4.85
CA ALA A 4 -2.58 1.46 3.40
C ALA A 4 -1.72 2.69 3.02
N HIS A 5 -1.76 3.77 3.80
CA HIS A 5 -0.88 4.92 3.58
C HIS A 5 0.60 4.57 3.83
N ASP A 6 0.88 3.86 4.92
CA ASP A 6 2.25 3.44 5.25
C ASP A 6 2.82 2.51 4.16
N LEU A 7 2.01 1.58 3.65
CA LEU A 7 2.38 0.69 2.57
C LEU A 7 2.68 1.44 1.26
N THR A 8 1.95 2.53 0.98
CA THR A 8 2.22 3.41 -0.16
C THR A 8 3.57 4.10 -0.01
N ILE A 9 3.87 4.64 1.17
CA ILE A 9 5.16 5.30 1.46
C ILE A 9 6.32 4.31 1.30
N VAL A 10 6.21 3.12 1.89
CA VAL A 10 7.24 2.08 1.78
C VAL A 10 7.47 1.69 0.32
N SER A 11 6.40 1.57 -0.47
CA SER A 11 6.49 1.23 -1.90
C SER A 11 7.20 2.30 -2.75
N LEU A 12 7.18 3.56 -2.32
CA LEU A 12 7.83 4.68 -3.02
C LEU A 12 9.26 4.94 -2.54
N GLU A 13 9.51 4.81 -1.24
CA GLU A 13 10.75 5.28 -0.61
C GLU A 13 11.81 4.19 -0.42
N VAL A 14 11.43 2.92 -0.40
CA VAL A 14 12.35 1.80 -0.18
C VAL A 14 12.81 1.25 -1.53
N PRO A 15 14.09 1.41 -1.91
CA PRO A 15 14.61 0.78 -3.12
C PRO A 15 14.54 -0.74 -2.98
N SER A 16 13.92 -1.39 -3.95
CA SER A 16 13.84 -2.85 -4.05
C SER A 16 14.48 -3.32 -5.36
N ASP A 17 15.23 -4.41 -5.30
CA ASP A 17 15.72 -5.12 -6.48
C ASP A 17 14.56 -5.75 -7.28
N TYR A 18 13.41 -5.95 -6.62
CA TYR A 18 12.17 -6.45 -7.18
C TYR A 18 11.05 -5.43 -6.94
N PRO A 19 10.85 -4.47 -7.86
CA PRO A 19 9.78 -3.49 -7.72
C PRO A 19 8.41 -4.20 -7.78
N VAL A 20 7.52 -3.84 -6.86
CA VAL A 20 6.15 -4.38 -6.79
C VAL A 20 5.36 -3.94 -8.01
N GLU A 21 4.69 -4.86 -8.67
CA GLU A 21 3.82 -4.52 -9.80
C GLU A 21 2.59 -3.74 -9.33
N ARG A 22 2.04 -2.86 -10.19
CA ARG A 22 0.85 -2.06 -9.83
C ARG A 22 -0.36 -2.92 -9.46
N GLY A 23 -0.50 -4.09 -10.07
CA GLY A 23 -1.56 -5.06 -9.74
C GLY A 23 -1.41 -5.58 -8.31
N ASP A 24 -0.23 -6.14 -8.00
CA ASP A 24 0.09 -6.67 -6.67
C ASP A 24 -0.02 -5.59 -5.58
N LEU A 25 0.48 -4.38 -5.86
CA LEU A 25 0.35 -3.25 -4.94
C LEU A 25 -1.12 -2.90 -4.69
N SER A 26 -1.96 -2.95 -5.72
CA SER A 26 -3.38 -2.62 -5.55
C SER A 26 -4.10 -3.66 -4.68
N LEU A 27 -3.77 -4.95 -4.83
CA LEU A 27 -4.33 -6.01 -4.01
C LEU A 27 -3.83 -5.91 -2.55
N ALA A 28 -2.54 -5.59 -2.36
CA ALA A 28 -1.96 -5.36 -1.04
C ALA A 28 -2.59 -4.15 -0.33
N LEU A 29 -2.85 -3.07 -1.06
CA LEU A 29 -3.55 -1.89 -0.53
C LEU A 29 -4.99 -2.20 -0.13
N ALA A 30 -5.72 -2.99 -0.92
CA ALA A 30 -7.06 -3.42 -0.55
C ALA A 30 -7.03 -4.27 0.74
N GLY A 31 -6.05 -5.16 0.87
CA GLY A 31 -5.83 -5.93 2.10
C GLY A 31 -5.53 -5.03 3.30
N ALA A 32 -4.69 -4.02 3.12
CA ALA A 32 -4.37 -3.05 4.16
C ALA A 32 -5.61 -2.24 4.60
N GLU A 33 -6.43 -1.76 3.66
CA GLU A 33 -7.69 -1.08 3.99
C GLU A 33 -8.65 -1.99 4.76
N LEU A 34 -8.77 -3.28 4.39
CA LEU A 34 -9.60 -4.22 5.12
C LEU A 34 -9.12 -4.41 6.57
N ILE A 35 -7.81 -4.49 6.78
CA ILE A 35 -7.21 -4.55 8.13
C ILE A 35 -7.55 -3.28 8.90
N ASP A 36 -7.35 -2.10 8.31
CA ASP A 36 -7.64 -0.81 8.94
C ASP A 36 -9.14 -0.68 9.31
N LEU A 37 -10.05 -1.18 8.46
CA LEU A 37 -11.49 -1.20 8.74
C LEU A 37 -11.87 -2.17 9.87
N LEU A 38 -11.19 -3.32 9.95
CA LEU A 38 -11.38 -4.29 11.04
C LEU A 38 -10.88 -3.73 12.36
N GLU A 39 -9.70 -3.08 12.37
CA GLU A 39 -9.15 -2.43 13.56
C GLU A 39 -10.03 -1.27 14.04
N ALA A 40 -10.63 -0.52 13.10
CA ALA A 40 -11.58 0.55 13.41
C ALA A 40 -12.95 0.03 13.90
N GLY A 41 -13.23 -1.28 13.79
CA GLY A 41 -14.52 -1.87 14.13
C GLY A 41 -15.66 -1.44 13.19
N THR A 42 -15.33 -0.88 12.03
CA THR A 42 -16.32 -0.48 11.01
C THR A 42 -16.93 -1.70 10.33
N VAL A 43 -16.15 -2.79 10.26
CA VAL A 43 -16.51 -4.06 9.63
C VAL A 43 -16.10 -5.22 10.52
N ALA A 44 -16.70 -6.39 10.30
CA ALA A 44 -16.34 -7.65 10.95
C ALA A 44 -16.28 -8.77 9.91
N LEU A 45 -15.60 -9.87 10.28
CA LEU A 45 -15.58 -11.09 9.48
C LEU A 45 -16.54 -12.13 10.08
N ASP A 46 -17.34 -12.74 9.22
CA ASP A 46 -18.14 -13.93 9.49
C ASP A 46 -17.61 -15.07 8.61
N GLY A 47 -16.61 -15.78 9.14
CA GLY A 47 -15.81 -16.71 8.34
C GLY A 47 -15.12 -15.98 7.18
N PRO A 48 -15.33 -16.38 5.91
CA PRO A 48 -14.76 -15.70 4.75
C PRO A 48 -15.56 -14.47 4.29
N LEU A 49 -16.67 -14.13 4.96
CA LEU A 49 -17.56 -13.05 4.54
C LEU A 49 -17.27 -11.76 5.30
N VAL A 50 -17.28 -10.65 4.58
CA VAL A 50 -17.16 -9.30 5.16
C VAL A 50 -18.56 -8.80 5.50
N ARG A 51 -18.74 -8.33 6.74
CA ARG A 51 -20.00 -7.74 7.21
C ARG A 51 -19.78 -6.33 7.72
N PRO A 52 -20.65 -5.37 7.36
CA PRO A 52 -20.63 -4.05 7.97
C PRO A 52 -21.09 -4.16 9.44
N VAL A 53 -20.50 -3.34 10.31
CA VAL A 53 -20.89 -3.27 11.73
C VAL A 53 -21.52 -1.91 12.02
N SER A 54 -20.76 -0.84 11.86
CA SER A 54 -21.26 0.53 12.00
C SER A 54 -20.32 1.49 11.27
N PRO A 55 -20.84 2.37 10.39
CA PRO A 55 -20.00 3.30 9.67
C PRO A 55 -19.43 4.35 10.63
N THR A 56 -18.17 4.17 11.03
CA THR A 56 -17.39 5.19 11.70
C THR A 56 -16.51 5.86 10.65
N ARG A 57 -16.60 7.20 10.53
CA ARG A 57 -15.67 7.93 9.65
C ARG A 57 -14.27 7.87 10.23
N SER A 58 -13.34 7.38 9.42
CA SER A 58 -11.92 7.35 9.74
C SER A 58 -11.26 8.71 9.57
N GLY A 59 -11.85 9.59 8.74
CA GLY A 59 -11.23 10.85 8.32
C GLY A 59 -10.27 10.70 7.14
N ASP A 60 -10.04 9.48 6.66
CA ASP A 60 -9.37 9.15 5.41
C ASP A 60 -10.44 8.87 4.34
N ALA A 61 -10.46 9.67 3.27
CA ALA A 61 -11.49 9.58 2.23
C ALA A 61 -11.42 8.27 1.44
N LEU A 62 -10.23 7.67 1.28
CA LEU A 62 -10.08 6.39 0.58
C LEU A 62 -10.60 5.26 1.46
N LEU A 63 -10.26 5.27 2.75
CA LEU A 63 -10.74 4.29 3.72
C LEU A 63 -12.26 4.40 3.94
N ASP A 64 -12.79 5.63 4.01
CA ASP A 64 -14.24 5.87 4.12
C ASP A 64 -15.00 5.41 2.86
N THR A 65 -14.37 5.52 1.68
CA THR A 65 -14.90 4.96 0.43
C THR A 65 -14.93 3.44 0.49
N ALA A 66 -13.85 2.81 0.97
CA ALA A 66 -13.77 1.36 1.13
C ALA A 66 -14.86 0.82 2.07
N ALA A 67 -15.10 1.50 3.20
CA ALA A 67 -16.19 1.17 4.13
C ALA A 67 -17.56 1.24 3.44
N GLY A 68 -17.80 2.26 2.61
CA GLY A 68 -19.06 2.43 1.88
C GLY A 68 -19.31 1.40 0.77
N MET A 69 -18.29 0.66 0.33
CA MET A 69 -18.43 -0.40 -0.68
C MET A 69 -18.94 -1.73 -0.12
N ILE A 70 -18.90 -1.90 1.21
CA ILE A 70 -19.34 -3.11 1.89
C ILE A 70 -20.85 -3.04 2.07
N ALA A 71 -21.56 -3.89 1.33
CA ALA A 71 -23.02 -3.98 1.41
C ALA A 71 -23.45 -4.78 2.64
N GLU A 72 -24.61 -4.45 3.20
CA GLU A 72 -25.24 -5.27 4.25
C GLU A 72 -25.72 -6.61 3.67
N GLU A 73 -26.34 -6.60 2.48
CA GLU A 73 -26.81 -7.81 1.78
C GLU A 73 -26.71 -7.69 0.25
N PRO A 74 -26.32 -8.77 -0.46
CA PRO A 74 -25.78 -10.02 0.08
C PRO A 74 -24.35 -9.81 0.62
N PRO A 75 -23.93 -10.54 1.68
CA PRO A 75 -22.56 -10.48 2.17
C PRO A 75 -21.60 -10.99 1.11
N GLU A 76 -20.48 -10.30 0.95
CA GLU A 76 -19.44 -10.61 -0.03
C GLU A 76 -18.28 -11.35 0.65
N SER A 77 -17.59 -12.22 -0.11
CA SER A 77 -16.37 -12.84 0.40
C SER A 77 -15.22 -11.85 0.49
N VAL A 78 -14.25 -12.09 1.38
CA VAL A 78 -13.02 -11.31 1.47
C VAL A 78 -12.30 -11.27 0.12
N GLU A 79 -12.22 -12.41 -0.58
CA GLU A 79 -11.56 -12.50 -1.89
C GLU A 79 -12.24 -11.61 -2.94
N ASP A 80 -13.57 -11.72 -3.07
CA ASP A 80 -14.33 -10.94 -4.04
C ASP A 80 -14.23 -9.44 -3.74
N TRP A 81 -14.34 -9.08 -2.46
CA TRP A 81 -14.20 -7.70 -2.03
C TRP A 81 -12.81 -7.14 -2.34
N LEU A 82 -11.75 -7.89 -2.07
CA LEU A 82 -10.36 -7.49 -2.37
C LEU A 82 -10.15 -7.26 -3.86
N TRP A 83 -10.66 -8.15 -4.71
CA TRP A 83 -10.57 -7.99 -6.17
C TRP A 83 -11.34 -6.78 -6.66
N ARG A 84 -12.54 -6.55 -6.13
CA ARG A 84 -13.39 -5.41 -6.49
C ARG A 84 -12.80 -4.09 -6.01
N ARG A 85 -12.34 -4.01 -4.76
CA ARG A 85 -11.75 -2.81 -4.16
C ARG A 85 -10.38 -2.48 -4.74
N GLY A 86 -9.57 -3.50 -5.00
CA GLY A 86 -8.22 -3.39 -5.54
C GLY A 86 -8.18 -2.91 -7.00
N HIS A 87 -9.29 -2.87 -7.73
CA HIS A 87 -9.27 -2.44 -9.13
C HIS A 87 -8.80 -0.98 -9.28
N GLY A 88 -7.56 -0.79 -9.75
CA GLY A 88 -6.94 0.53 -9.94
C GLY A 88 -6.55 1.25 -8.64
N LEU A 89 -6.54 0.57 -7.50
CA LEU A 89 -6.34 1.19 -6.19
C LEU A 89 -4.95 1.82 -6.02
N ALA A 90 -3.90 1.19 -6.55
CA ALA A 90 -2.55 1.76 -6.50
C ALA A 90 -2.48 3.13 -7.19
N ALA A 91 -3.21 3.33 -8.29
CA ALA A 91 -3.23 4.63 -8.96
C ALA A 91 -3.85 5.73 -8.09
N GLN A 92 -4.89 5.40 -7.31
CA GLN A 92 -5.55 6.33 -6.41
C GLN A 92 -4.63 6.74 -5.24
N TYR A 93 -3.97 5.77 -4.61
CA TYR A 93 -3.03 6.04 -3.52
C TYR A 93 -1.79 6.81 -4.00
N LEU A 94 -1.26 6.46 -5.17
CA LEU A 94 -0.13 7.20 -5.76
C LEU A 94 -0.51 8.64 -6.10
N ALA A 95 -1.69 8.87 -6.68
CA ALA A 95 -2.18 10.22 -6.95
C ALA A 95 -2.39 11.02 -5.66
N ALA A 96 -2.96 10.41 -4.61
CA ALA A 96 -3.12 11.05 -3.30
C ALA A 96 -1.78 11.39 -2.65
N ALA A 97 -0.74 10.58 -2.89
CA ALA A 97 0.63 10.84 -2.45
C ALA A 97 1.38 11.85 -3.34
N GLY A 98 0.78 12.36 -4.42
CA GLY A 98 1.41 13.29 -5.36
C GLY A 98 2.43 12.64 -6.30
N ALA A 99 2.35 11.33 -6.50
CA ALA A 99 3.14 10.61 -7.50
C ALA A 99 2.39 10.62 -8.85
N ASP A 100 2.95 11.32 -9.86
CA ASP A 100 2.38 11.38 -11.22
C ASP A 100 2.27 9.99 -11.86
N ASP A 101 1.22 9.82 -12.67
CA ASP A 101 0.82 8.58 -13.36
C ASP A 101 1.69 8.20 -14.58
N GLY A 102 2.62 9.06 -14.99
CA GLY A 102 3.36 8.94 -16.25
C GLY A 102 4.88 8.87 -16.13
N GLY A 103 5.43 7.65 -16.17
CA GLY A 103 6.70 7.33 -16.82
C GLY A 103 8.00 7.85 -16.17
N ARG A 104 8.76 6.94 -15.55
CA ARG A 104 10.21 7.03 -15.36
C ARG A 104 10.75 8.44 -15.03
N ARG A 105 10.28 9.08 -13.96
CA ARG A 105 11.17 10.00 -13.23
C ARG A 105 11.78 9.23 -12.07
N ARG A 106 12.85 8.50 -12.39
CA ARG A 106 13.87 8.14 -11.41
C ARG A 106 14.27 9.43 -10.68
N SER A 107 13.81 9.50 -9.45
CA SER A 107 14.34 10.25 -8.31
C SER A 107 15.41 11.28 -8.67
N ARG A 108 14.99 12.55 -8.80
CA ARG A 108 15.90 13.69 -8.57
C ARG A 108 16.34 13.81 -7.11
N TRP A 109 15.82 12.96 -6.21
CA TRP A 109 16.15 12.92 -4.79
C TRP A 109 17.37 12.05 -4.49
N ASN A 110 17.73 11.11 -5.37
CA ASN A 110 18.85 10.19 -5.15
C ASN A 110 20.23 10.80 -5.48
N VAL A 111 20.27 11.98 -6.13
CA VAL A 111 21.54 12.63 -6.52
C VAL A 111 22.28 13.22 -5.30
N ARG A 112 21.61 13.42 -4.16
CA ARG A 112 22.26 13.98 -2.95
C ARG A 112 22.88 12.94 -2.00
N ARG A 113 22.59 11.63 -2.14
CA ARG A 113 23.16 10.60 -1.23
C ARG A 113 24.31 9.78 -1.81
N THR A 114 24.53 9.79 -3.13
CA THR A 114 25.64 9.05 -3.74
C THR A 114 26.99 9.77 -3.68
N ALA A 115 27.02 11.05 -3.28
CA ALA A 115 28.26 11.79 -3.10
C ALA A 115 29.03 11.41 -1.82
N ASP A 116 28.45 10.61 -0.92
CA ASP A 116 28.98 10.41 0.43
C ASP A 116 29.20 8.93 0.80
N ARG A 117 29.42 8.06 -0.20
CA ARG A 117 29.77 6.66 0.07
C ARG A 117 31.30 6.52 0.10
N PRO A 118 31.93 6.23 1.26
CA PRO A 118 33.35 5.94 1.29
C PRO A 118 33.62 4.61 0.57
N VAL A 119 34.62 4.62 -0.33
CA VAL A 119 35.10 3.43 -1.04
C VAL A 119 35.65 2.43 -0.01
N PRO A 120 35.21 1.17 -0.01
CA PRO A 120 35.79 0.14 0.85
C PRO A 120 37.26 -0.09 0.45
N ALA A 121 38.18 0.15 1.38
CA ALA A 121 39.59 -0.20 1.21
C ALA A 121 39.71 -1.73 1.29
N ASP A 122 40.01 -2.37 0.16
CA ASP A 122 40.22 -3.81 0.14
C ASP A 122 41.58 -4.14 0.77
N ALA A 123 41.53 -4.96 1.82
CA ALA A 123 42.64 -5.42 2.60
C ALA A 123 42.98 -6.84 2.18
N SER A 124 44.11 -7.03 1.51
CA SER A 124 44.74 -8.36 1.45
C SER A 124 46.26 -8.27 1.23
N ALA A 125 46.94 -7.77 2.26
CA ALA A 125 48.25 -8.30 2.61
C ALA A 125 48.05 -9.69 3.23
N ARG A 126 48.38 -10.77 2.51
CA ARG A 126 48.77 -12.03 3.15
C ARG A 126 49.78 -12.82 2.31
N ARG A 127 50.98 -12.89 2.88
CA ARG A 127 52.18 -13.66 2.50
C ARG A 127 51.88 -15.12 2.13
N ARG A 128 52.53 -15.64 1.09
CA ARG A 128 53.75 -16.47 1.19
C ARG A 128 54.46 -16.53 -0.16
#